data_AF-A0A9P3BTG4-F1
#
_entry.id   AF-A0A9P3BTG4-F1
#
_cell.length_a   1.000
_cell.length_b   1.000
_cell.length_c   1.000
_cell.angle_alpha   90.00
_cell.angle_beta   90.00
_cell.angle_gamma   90.00
#
_symmetry.space_group_name_H-M   'P 1'
#
loop_
_entity.id
_entity.type
_entity.pdbx_description
1 polymer ?
#
loop_
_entity_poly.entity_id
_entity_poly.type
_entity_poly.pdbx_seq_one_letter_code
_entity_poly.pdbx_strand_id
1 'polypeptide(L)'
;MAFQTITITYTDGKYLSLVDAASCTPLYNVKVCRQVPQMEMIRLYPAPSDDTDQAFPQDESAYFQRRVYTAKFKMTSLNVQLQIREHRDVLLSRKSILSTSYSFTSPAISAANSMNSSSSPPSSSILAWEADQTGNLGDFRLVNEADNELDKRVLARFRNKAFSNEQVGTFEVDAGMKQLVKDEAVISGLAMLAMVQSINLAGMVMLGGS
;
A
#
# COMPACT_ATOMS: atom_id res chain seq x y z
N MET A 1 -7.68 -1.91 19.64
CA MET A 1 -6.51 -2.04 18.76
C MET A 1 -5.90 -0.66 18.60
N ALA A 2 -4.59 -0.52 18.75
CA ALA A 2 -3.92 0.76 18.55
C ALA A 2 -3.63 0.95 17.06
N PHE A 3 -3.96 2.11 16.52
CA PHE A 3 -3.65 2.44 15.12
C PHE A 3 -2.47 3.40 15.07
N GLN A 4 -1.58 3.14 14.12
CA GLN A 4 -0.56 4.09 13.71
C GLN A 4 -1.10 4.92 12.55
N THR A 5 -1.02 6.24 12.67
CA THR A 5 -1.43 7.16 11.62
C THR A 5 -0.21 7.65 10.86
N ILE A 6 -0.20 7.46 9.54
CA ILE A 6 0.86 7.88 8.63
C ILE A 6 0.32 9.00 7.76
N THR A 7 0.88 10.20 7.91
CA THR A 7 0.53 11.38 7.15
C THR A 7 1.28 11.41 5.82
N ILE A 8 0.55 11.66 4.73
CA ILE A 8 1.11 11.75 3.37
C ILE A 8 1.10 13.21 2.92
N THR A 9 2.28 13.79 2.72
CA THR A 9 2.45 15.18 2.26
C THR A 9 3.10 15.23 0.88
N TYR A 10 2.74 16.27 0.13
CA TYR A 10 3.49 16.65 -1.06
C TYR A 10 4.81 17.30 -0.64
N THR A 11 5.90 16.98 -1.34
CA THR A 11 7.20 17.62 -1.12
C THR A 11 7.76 18.15 -2.44
N ASP A 12 8.57 19.19 -2.34
CA ASP A 12 9.26 19.78 -3.49
C ASP A 12 10.15 18.73 -4.17
N GLY A 13 10.13 18.71 -5.50
CA GLY A 13 10.93 17.76 -6.29
C GLY A 13 10.21 16.49 -6.78
N LYS A 14 8.87 16.42 -6.71
CA LYS A 14 8.04 15.30 -7.21
C LYS A 14 8.08 14.04 -6.32
N TYR A 15 8.15 14.24 -5.01
CA TYR A 15 8.11 13.17 -4.02
C TYR A 15 6.88 13.31 -3.10
N LEU A 16 6.42 12.19 -2.57
CA LEU A 16 5.54 12.15 -1.41
C LEU A 16 6.37 11.77 -0.19
N SER A 17 6.18 12.49 0.91
CA SER A 17 6.76 12.11 2.20
C SER A 17 5.67 11.49 3.07
N LEU A 18 6.00 10.34 3.67
CA LEU A 18 5.11 9.62 4.57
C LEU A 18 5.71 9.64 5.96
N VAL A 19 5.03 10.30 6.88
CA VAL A 19 5.52 10.60 8.23
C VAL A 19 4.56 10.04 9.27
N ASP A 20 5.09 9.42 10.32
CA ASP A 20 4.29 9.02 11.47
C ASP A 20 3.70 10.26 12.17
N ALA A 21 2.38 10.31 12.33
CA ALA A 21 1.70 11.50 12.83
C ALA A 21 1.96 11.77 14.33
N ALA A 22 2.24 10.74 15.12
CA ALA A 22 2.44 10.88 16.56
C ALA A 22 3.86 11.32 16.89
N SER A 23 4.85 10.77 16.20
CA SER A 23 6.28 10.99 16.46
C SER A 23 6.94 11.96 15.47
N CYS A 24 6.24 12.37 14.42
CA CYS A 24 6.79 13.11 13.28
C CYS A 24 7.99 12.39 12.62
N THR A 25 8.11 11.07 12.80
CA THR A 25 9.22 10.28 12.25
C THR A 25 8.97 9.99 10.77
N PRO A 26 9.92 10.33 9.86
CA PRO A 26 9.78 9.99 8.45
C PRO A 26 9.85 8.47 8.25
N LEU A 27 8.80 7.88 7.69
CA LEU A 27 8.69 6.44 7.48
C LEU A 27 9.03 6.04 6.04
N TYR A 28 8.56 6.79 5.05
CA TYR A 28 8.80 6.49 3.64
C TYR A 28 8.95 7.76 2.80
N ASN A 29 9.73 7.65 1.72
CA ASN A 29 9.72 8.59 0.59
C ASN A 29 9.23 7.88 -0.66
N VAL A 30 8.34 8.51 -1.41
CA VAL A 30 7.79 7.94 -2.65
C VAL A 30 8.09 8.86 -3.81
N LYS A 31 8.88 8.37 -4.77
CA LYS A 31 9.14 9.06 -6.03
C LYS A 31 8.04 8.70 -7.02
N VAL A 32 7.51 9.71 -7.72
CA VAL A 32 6.50 9.50 -8.78
C VAL A 32 7.09 9.86 -10.14
N CYS A 33 7.22 8.89 -11.04
CA CYS A 33 7.67 9.11 -12.41
C CYS A 33 6.47 9.41 -13.32
N ARG A 34 6.56 10.51 -14.09
CA ARG A 34 5.51 10.93 -15.04
C ARG A 34 5.74 10.47 -16.48
N GLN A 35 6.98 10.13 -16.84
CA GLN A 35 7.34 9.71 -18.21
C GLN A 35 6.96 8.25 -18.47
N VAL A 36 7.23 7.39 -17.48
CA VAL A 36 6.69 6.04 -17.39
C VAL A 36 5.85 6.02 -16.13
N PRO A 37 4.53 5.79 -16.21
CA PRO A 37 3.68 5.69 -15.02
C PRO A 37 4.25 4.67 -14.04
N GLN A 38 4.94 5.15 -13.01
CA GLN A 38 5.66 4.33 -12.02
C GLN A 38 5.81 5.11 -10.71
N MET A 39 5.74 4.40 -9.59
CA MET A 39 6.06 4.90 -8.27
C MET A 39 7.13 4.02 -7.62
N GLU A 40 8.05 4.67 -6.91
CA GLU A 40 9.14 4.01 -6.18
C GLU A 40 9.09 4.47 -4.73
N MET A 41 8.79 3.56 -3.81
CA MET A 41 8.75 3.80 -2.38
C MET A 41 10.03 3.29 -1.71
N ILE A 42 10.65 4.18 -0.95
CA ILE A 42 11.87 3.95 -0.19
C ILE A 42 11.49 4.03 1.29
N ARG A 43 11.75 2.97 2.05
CA ARG A 43 11.56 2.97 3.51
C ARG A 43 12.72 3.72 4.17
N LEU A 44 12.39 4.61 5.11
CA LEU A 44 13.32 5.40 5.91
C LEU A 44 13.42 4.90 7.36
N TYR A 45 12.30 4.52 7.97
CA TYR A 45 12.25 4.07 9.37
C TYR A 45 11.29 2.86 9.62
N PRO A 46 11.61 1.93 10.55
CA PRO A 46 12.87 1.79 11.28
C PRO A 46 14.04 1.65 10.32
N ALA A 47 15.15 2.32 10.65
CA ALA A 47 16.37 2.14 9.88
C ALA A 47 16.69 0.65 9.86
N PRO A 48 17.06 0.07 8.72
CA PRO A 48 17.54 -1.30 8.70
C PRO A 48 18.88 -1.31 9.45
N SER A 49 18.84 -1.51 10.76
CA SER A 49 20.03 -1.70 11.59
C SER A 49 20.20 -3.18 11.88
N ASP A 50 21.41 -3.64 11.53
CA ASP A 50 22.08 -4.80 12.09
C ASP A 50 21.90 -4.89 13.62
N ASP A 51 21.86 -6.12 14.10
CA ASP A 51 21.84 -6.58 15.50
C ASP A 51 20.49 -6.53 16.25
N THR A 52 19.72 -7.62 16.18
CA THR A 52 19.76 -8.86 17.01
C THR A 52 19.13 -8.72 18.40
N ASP A 53 17.87 -9.15 18.48
CA ASP A 53 17.43 -10.14 19.48
C ASP A 53 16.25 -10.97 18.90
N GLN A 54 16.51 -12.27 18.80
CA GLN A 54 15.84 -13.32 18.02
C GLN A 54 14.35 -13.51 18.35
N ALA A 55 13.45 -13.90 17.43
CA ALA A 55 13.57 -14.96 16.42
C ALA A 55 12.93 -14.61 15.05
N PHE A 56 13.82 -14.33 14.09
CA PHE A 56 13.70 -14.39 12.63
C PHE A 56 15.02 -15.05 12.12
N PRO A 57 15.06 -15.68 10.94
CA PRO A 57 16.15 -16.59 10.57
C PRO A 57 17.49 -15.87 10.37
N GLN A 58 18.58 -16.45 10.90
CA GLN A 58 19.95 -15.93 10.93
C GLN A 58 20.62 -15.61 9.58
N ASP A 59 19.92 -15.70 8.44
CA ASP A 59 20.33 -15.01 7.22
C ASP A 59 19.18 -14.17 6.63
N GLU A 60 18.92 -13.09 7.35
CA GLU A 60 18.10 -11.92 7.01
C GLU A 60 18.77 -11.00 5.97
N SER A 61 20.03 -11.23 5.59
CA SER A 61 20.78 -10.36 4.67
C SER A 61 20.30 -10.52 3.21
N ALA A 62 19.84 -11.73 2.86
CA ALA A 62 19.12 -12.09 1.64
C ALA A 62 17.63 -11.64 1.65
N TYR A 63 17.09 -11.16 2.77
CA TYR A 63 15.65 -10.96 2.94
C TYR A 63 15.16 -9.53 2.57
N PHE A 64 16.03 -8.50 2.59
CA PHE A 64 15.62 -7.08 2.43
C PHE A 64 16.60 -6.11 1.72
N GLN A 65 17.73 -6.55 1.15
CA GLN A 65 18.86 -5.63 0.88
C GLN A 65 18.82 -4.67 -0.33
N ARG A 66 17.78 -4.59 -1.18
CA ARG A 66 17.66 -3.49 -2.16
C ARG A 66 16.40 -2.64 -1.94
N ARG A 67 16.69 -1.43 -1.48
CA ARG A 67 15.85 -0.42 -0.83
C ARG A 67 14.87 0.29 -1.78
N VAL A 68 14.06 -0.44 -2.55
CA VAL A 68 12.99 0.16 -3.36
C VAL A 68 11.83 -0.82 -3.50
N TYR A 69 10.63 -0.40 -3.10
CA TYR A 69 9.38 -1.01 -3.56
C TYR A 69 8.90 -0.25 -4.77
N THR A 70 8.51 -0.96 -5.82
CA THR A 70 8.16 -0.33 -7.08
C THR A 70 6.73 -0.69 -7.48
N ALA A 71 5.90 0.29 -7.78
CA ALA A 71 4.61 0.09 -8.43
C ALA A 71 4.73 0.57 -9.88
N LYS A 72 4.55 -0.32 -10.85
CA LYS A 72 4.54 0.00 -12.28
C LYS A 72 3.12 -0.05 -12.81
N PHE A 73 2.70 1.05 -13.43
CA PHE A 73 1.36 1.19 -13.97
C PHE A 73 1.43 0.94 -15.47
N LYS A 74 0.71 -0.07 -15.95
CA LYS A 74 0.57 -0.26 -17.39
C LYS A 74 -0.57 0.61 -17.87
N MET A 75 -0.25 1.69 -18.58
CA MET A 75 -1.18 2.76 -19.00
C MET A 75 -2.41 2.25 -19.79
N THR A 76 -2.36 1.04 -20.36
CA THR A 76 -3.44 0.41 -21.13
C THR A 76 -4.25 -0.63 -20.35
N SER A 77 -4.00 -0.77 -19.04
CA SER A 77 -4.63 -1.79 -18.22
C SER A 77 -5.27 -1.18 -16.98
N LEU A 78 -6.36 -1.80 -16.52
CA LEU A 78 -6.95 -1.52 -15.22
C LEU A 78 -6.14 -2.13 -14.07
N ASN A 79 -5.00 -2.76 -14.35
CA ASN A 79 -4.18 -3.46 -13.38
C ASN A 79 -2.85 -2.73 -13.14
N VAL A 80 -2.33 -2.88 -11.93
CA VAL A 80 -1.01 -2.38 -11.54
C VAL A 80 -0.12 -3.55 -11.22
N GLN A 81 1.09 -3.55 -11.78
CA GLN A 81 2.12 -4.51 -11.41
C GLN A 81 2.91 -3.92 -10.24
N LEU A 82 2.67 -4.44 -9.05
CA LEU A 82 3.43 -4.10 -7.86
C LEU A 82 4.61 -5.04 -7.77
N GLN A 83 5.81 -4.50 -7.93
CA GLN A 83 7.05 -5.19 -7.68
C GLN A 83 7.50 -4.86 -6.26
N ILE A 84 7.20 -5.77 -5.33
CA ILE A 84 7.58 -5.62 -3.94
C ILE A 84 8.98 -6.22 -3.78
N ARG A 85 10.00 -5.36 -3.92
CA ARG A 85 11.44 -5.73 -4.00
C ARG A 85 11.78 -6.57 -5.24
N GLU A 86 12.97 -7.19 -5.28
CA GLU A 86 13.52 -7.81 -6.50
C GLU A 86 12.81 -9.09 -6.99
N HIS A 87 11.85 -9.68 -6.25
CA HIS A 87 11.43 -11.07 -6.54
C HIS A 87 9.93 -11.40 -6.47
N ARG A 88 9.03 -10.46 -6.13
CA ARG A 88 7.59 -10.76 -6.04
C ARG A 88 6.76 -9.74 -6.80
N ASP A 89 6.36 -10.14 -8.00
CA ASP A 89 5.36 -9.45 -8.78
C ASP A 89 3.97 -9.77 -8.21
N VAL A 90 3.31 -8.73 -7.73
CA VAL A 90 1.95 -8.76 -7.23
C VAL A 90 1.09 -8.00 -8.23
N LEU A 91 0.07 -8.68 -8.76
CA LEU A 91 -0.86 -8.04 -9.68
C LEU A 91 -2.03 -7.46 -8.89
N LEU A 92 -2.05 -6.14 -8.76
CA LEU A 92 -3.19 -5.40 -8.22
C LEU A 92 -4.22 -5.25 -9.33
N SER A 93 -5.33 -5.97 -9.22
CA SER A 93 -6.35 -6.07 -10.27
C SER A 93 -7.63 -5.36 -9.87
N ARG A 94 -8.20 -4.59 -10.78
CA ARG A 94 -9.50 -3.94 -10.55
C ARG A 94 -10.61 -4.99 -10.56
N LYS A 95 -11.50 -4.99 -9.55
CA LYS A 95 -12.58 -5.98 -9.47
C LYS A 95 -13.58 -5.92 -10.64
N SER A 96 -13.80 -4.72 -11.18
CA SER A 96 -14.67 -4.47 -12.33
C SER A 96 -14.31 -3.14 -13.00
N ILE A 97 -14.65 -2.98 -14.28
CA ILE A 97 -14.34 -1.79 -15.10
C ILE A 97 -14.91 -0.50 -14.49
N LEU A 98 -16.01 -0.57 -13.75
CA LEU A 98 -16.64 0.60 -13.11
C LEU A 98 -16.35 0.69 -11.61
N SER A 99 -15.72 -0.32 -11.01
CA SER A 99 -15.48 -0.38 -9.57
C SER A 99 -14.24 0.42 -9.19
N THR A 100 -14.22 1.16 -8.08
CA THR A 100 -12.97 1.74 -7.55
C THR A 100 -12.18 0.75 -6.68
N SER A 101 -12.62 -0.51 -6.63
CA SER A 101 -12.00 -1.54 -5.79
C SER A 101 -10.96 -2.35 -6.54
N TYR A 102 -9.87 -2.67 -5.83
CA TYR A 102 -8.73 -3.40 -6.34
C TYR A 102 -8.39 -4.55 -5.40
N SER A 103 -8.12 -5.73 -5.93
CA SER A 103 -7.69 -6.89 -5.14
C SER A 103 -6.33 -7.41 -5.59
N PHE A 104 -5.64 -8.06 -4.66
CA PHE A 104 -4.37 -8.71 -4.91
C PHE A 104 -4.15 -9.83 -3.90
N THR A 105 -3.42 -10.85 -4.30
CA THR A 105 -2.93 -11.87 -3.38
C THR A 105 -1.75 -11.32 -2.59
N SER A 106 -1.81 -11.37 -1.26
CA SER A 106 -0.76 -10.86 -0.38
C SER A 106 0.35 -11.91 -0.16
N PRO A 107 1.54 -11.74 -0.79
CA PRO A 107 2.71 -12.50 -0.41
C PRO A 107 3.22 -12.18 0.99
N ALA A 108 2.95 -10.99 1.53
CA ALA A 108 3.39 -10.60 2.87
C ALA A 108 2.67 -11.40 3.97
N ILE A 109 1.35 -11.54 3.88
CA ILE A 109 0.56 -12.34 4.84
C ILE A 109 0.85 -13.82 4.68
N SER A 110 1.00 -14.30 3.44
CA SER A 110 1.37 -15.71 3.18
C SER A 110 2.71 -16.07 3.85
N ALA A 111 3.70 -15.18 3.78
CA ALA A 111 4.97 -15.35 4.49
C ALA A 111 4.82 -15.24 6.02
N ALA A 112 3.97 -14.33 6.49
CA ALA A 112 3.70 -14.15 7.91
C ALA A 112 3.02 -15.35 8.57
N ASN A 113 2.13 -16.05 7.86
CA ASN A 113 1.38 -17.21 8.33
C ASN A 113 2.21 -18.50 8.32
N SER A 114 3.10 -18.65 7.33
CA SER A 114 4.01 -19.80 7.27
C SER A 114 4.95 -19.92 8.47
N MET A 115 5.18 -18.83 9.21
CA MET A 115 5.99 -18.84 10.44
C MET A 115 5.25 -19.35 11.67
N ASN A 116 3.91 -19.34 11.66
CA ASN A 116 3.10 -19.66 12.84
C ASN A 116 2.48 -21.06 12.79
N SER A 117 2.52 -21.74 11.64
CA SER A 117 1.81 -23.00 11.41
C SER A 117 2.73 -24.02 10.73
N SER A 118 3.24 -25.00 11.48
CA SER A 118 4.11 -26.07 10.98
C SER A 118 3.35 -27.20 10.27
N SER A 119 2.02 -27.09 10.06
CA SER A 119 1.18 -28.22 9.64
C SER A 119 0.08 -27.89 8.62
N SER A 120 0.08 -26.70 8.00
CA SER A 120 -0.92 -26.37 6.97
C SER A 120 -0.28 -25.59 5.82
N PRO A 121 -0.70 -25.83 4.56
CA PRO A 121 -0.20 -25.06 3.43
C PRO A 121 -0.48 -23.56 3.65
N PRO A 122 0.43 -22.64 3.26
CA PRO A 122 0.20 -21.22 3.44
C PRO A 122 -1.05 -20.82 2.65
N SER A 123 -2.13 -20.48 3.35
CA SER A 123 -3.32 -19.95 2.71
C SER A 123 -2.99 -18.58 2.13
N SER A 124 -3.14 -18.45 0.81
CA SER A 124 -2.98 -17.18 0.11
C SER A 124 -4.11 -16.24 0.51
N SER A 125 -3.81 -15.22 1.31
CA SER A 125 -4.80 -14.21 1.68
C SER A 125 -4.99 -13.23 0.53
N ILE A 126 -6.24 -13.06 0.10
CA ILE A 126 -6.59 -12.05 -0.90
C ILE A 126 -6.93 -10.78 -0.14
N LEU A 127 -6.24 -9.69 -0.47
CA LEU A 127 -6.52 -8.38 0.08
C LEU A 127 -7.24 -7.53 -0.95
N ALA A 128 -8.17 -6.70 -0.49
CA ALA A 128 -8.86 -5.76 -1.36
C ALA A 128 -8.86 -4.35 -0.77
N TRP A 129 -8.48 -3.38 -1.59
CA TRP A 129 -8.82 -1.98 -1.39
C TRP A 129 -10.23 -1.75 -1.89
N GLU A 130 -11.12 -1.30 -1.02
CA GLU A 130 -12.51 -0.96 -1.33
C GLU A 130 -12.86 0.40 -0.75
N ALA A 131 -13.87 1.06 -1.33
CA ALA A 131 -14.35 2.34 -0.82
C ALA A 131 -14.88 2.16 0.61
N ASP A 132 -14.45 3.03 1.53
CA ASP A 132 -14.96 3.01 2.90
C ASP A 132 -16.34 3.69 2.94
N GLN A 133 -17.40 2.90 2.90
CA GLN A 133 -18.80 3.39 2.88
C GLN A 133 -19.19 4.22 4.11
N THR A 134 -18.40 4.12 5.19
CA THR A 134 -18.56 4.89 6.43
C THR A 134 -17.78 6.20 6.45
N GLY A 135 -16.92 6.44 5.45
CA GLY A 135 -16.02 7.60 5.38
C GLY A 135 -16.47 8.68 4.40
N ASN A 136 -15.58 9.62 4.13
CA ASN A 136 -15.79 10.65 3.12
C ASN A 136 -15.56 10.10 1.70
N LEU A 137 -16.03 10.82 0.68
CA LEU A 137 -15.73 10.49 -0.71
C LEU A 137 -14.20 10.47 -0.93
N GLY A 138 -13.68 9.32 -1.38
CA GLY A 138 -12.25 9.10 -1.58
C GLY A 138 -11.55 8.38 -0.43
N ASP A 139 -12.27 8.03 0.65
CA ASP A 139 -11.74 7.13 1.68
C ASP A 139 -11.77 5.68 1.20
N PHE A 140 -10.72 4.93 1.55
CA PHE A 140 -10.58 3.53 1.19
C PHE A 140 -10.18 2.70 2.39
N ARG A 141 -10.50 1.41 2.37
CA ARG A 141 -10.06 0.46 3.38
C ARG A 141 -9.47 -0.78 2.70
N LEU A 142 -8.41 -1.30 3.31
CA LEU A 142 -7.80 -2.57 2.95
C LEU A 142 -8.43 -3.64 3.82
N VAL A 143 -9.08 -4.60 3.19
CA VAL A 143 -9.74 -5.72 3.85
C VAL A 143 -9.08 -7.03 3.47
N ASN A 144 -8.99 -7.95 4.42
CA ASN A 144 -8.71 -9.34 4.11
C ASN A 144 -10.00 -10.00 3.64
N GLU A 145 -10.04 -10.40 2.37
CA GLU A 145 -11.16 -11.16 1.82
C GLU A 145 -11.11 -12.57 2.39
N ALA A 146 -12.09 -12.87 3.24
CA ALA A 146 -12.36 -14.20 3.73
C ALA A 146 -13.65 -14.71 3.06
N ASP A 147 -13.82 -16.02 2.98
CA ASP A 147 -15.04 -16.65 2.44
C ASP A 147 -16.31 -16.26 3.22
N ASN A 148 -16.14 -15.74 4.44
CA ASN A 148 -17.21 -15.27 5.30
C ASN A 148 -17.04 -13.77 5.58
N GLU A 149 -18.09 -12.97 5.35
CA GLU A 149 -18.11 -11.53 5.62
C GLU A 149 -17.89 -11.22 7.11
N LEU A 150 -18.22 -12.15 8.01
CA LEU A 150 -17.96 -12.01 9.45
C LEU A 150 -16.47 -12.06 9.81
N ASP A 151 -15.65 -12.70 8.97
CA ASP A 151 -14.20 -12.82 9.16
C ASP A 151 -13.41 -11.72 8.42
N LYS A 152 -14.13 -10.82 7.73
CA LYS A 152 -13.56 -9.70 6.98
C LYS A 152 -12.92 -8.70 7.93
N ARG A 153 -11.60 -8.77 8.06
CA ARG A 153 -10.82 -7.86 8.91
C ARG A 153 -10.29 -6.68 8.10
N VAL A 154 -10.49 -5.46 8.62
CA VAL A 154 -9.83 -4.26 8.09
C VAL A 154 -8.39 -4.21 8.60
N LEU A 155 -7.44 -4.12 7.68
CA LEU A 155 -6.01 -4.08 7.96
C LEU A 155 -5.46 -2.65 7.95
N ALA A 156 -5.92 -1.86 7.00
CA ALA A 156 -5.53 -0.46 6.86
C ALA A 156 -6.71 0.37 6.36
N ARG A 157 -6.68 1.68 6.63
CA ARG A 157 -7.59 2.66 6.04
C ARG A 157 -6.78 3.79 5.44
N PHE A 158 -7.26 4.32 4.34
CA PHE A 158 -6.81 5.59 3.79
C PHE A 158 -7.93 6.61 3.99
N ARG A 159 -7.59 7.73 4.62
CA ARG A 159 -8.45 8.89 4.77
C ARG A 159 -8.00 9.95 3.80
N ASN A 160 -8.87 10.31 2.87
CA ASN A 160 -8.62 11.36 1.91
C ASN A 160 -8.75 12.72 2.59
N LYS A 161 -7.75 13.59 2.40
CA LYS A 161 -7.88 14.99 2.81
C LYS A 161 -8.24 15.81 1.59
N ALA A 162 -9.53 15.78 1.24
CA ALA A 162 -10.06 16.58 0.14
C ALA A 162 -9.69 18.07 0.33
N PHE A 163 -9.32 18.74 -0.76
CA PHE A 163 -9.04 20.19 -0.83
C PHE A 163 -7.75 20.69 -0.14
N SER A 164 -6.80 19.81 0.20
CA SER A 164 -5.47 20.24 0.65
C SER A 164 -4.44 20.18 -0.47
N ASN A 165 -3.73 21.28 -0.71
CA ASN A 165 -2.61 21.33 -1.66
C ASN A 165 -1.29 20.83 -1.03
N GLU A 166 -1.25 20.68 0.29
CA GLU A 166 -0.06 20.29 1.05
C GLU A 166 -0.08 18.80 1.46
N GLN A 167 -1.28 18.23 1.61
CA GLN A 167 -1.48 16.90 2.16
C GLN A 167 -2.43 16.07 1.31
N VAL A 168 -2.01 14.86 0.93
CA VAL A 168 -2.82 13.92 0.16
C VAL A 168 -3.88 13.28 1.05
N GLY A 169 -3.50 12.89 2.26
CA GLY A 169 -4.34 12.14 3.18
C GLY A 169 -3.53 11.48 4.28
N THR A 170 -4.13 10.47 4.92
CA THR A 170 -3.49 9.68 5.97
C THR A 170 -3.79 8.19 5.83
N PHE A 171 -2.81 7.33 6.07
CA PHE A 171 -3.05 5.91 6.31
C PHE A 171 -3.21 5.64 7.80
N GLU A 172 -4.26 4.91 8.17
CA GLU A 172 -4.44 4.32 9.50
C GLU A 172 -4.10 2.82 9.37
N VAL A 173 -3.01 2.38 9.98
CA VAL A 173 -2.58 0.97 9.96
C VAL A 173 -2.57 0.41 11.37
N ASP A 174 -2.91 -0.87 11.53
CA ASP A 174 -2.80 -1.53 12.85
C ASP A 174 -1.33 -1.49 13.33
N ALA A 175 -1.09 -0.93 14.51
CA ALA A 175 0.26 -0.79 15.07
C ALA A 175 0.91 -2.16 15.37
N GLY A 176 0.10 -3.21 15.58
CA GLY A 176 0.58 -4.58 15.75
C GLY A 176 0.88 -5.32 14.44
N MET A 177 0.68 -4.67 13.29
CA MET A 177 0.90 -5.28 11.98
C MET A 177 2.39 -5.51 11.72
N LYS A 178 2.75 -6.71 11.23
CA LYS A 178 4.11 -6.99 10.77
C LYS A 178 4.52 -5.97 9.71
N GLN A 179 5.73 -5.43 9.84
CA GLN A 179 6.23 -4.35 8.99
C GLN A 179 6.21 -4.68 7.49
N LEU A 180 6.34 -5.95 7.10
CA LEU A 180 6.20 -6.38 5.70
C LEU A 180 4.79 -6.16 5.14
N VAL A 181 3.76 -6.49 5.93
CA VAL A 181 2.35 -6.31 5.56
C VAL A 181 2.01 -4.82 5.52
N LYS A 182 2.60 -4.03 6.43
CA LYS A 182 2.48 -2.57 6.43
C LYS A 182 3.03 -1.93 5.15
N ASP A 183 4.22 -2.32 4.72
CA ASP A 183 4.80 -1.80 3.48
C ASP A 183 3.97 -2.16 2.25
N GLU A 184 3.51 -3.41 2.17
CA GLU A 184 2.62 -3.88 1.10
C GLU A 184 1.30 -3.10 1.09
N ALA A 185 0.70 -2.87 2.26
CA ALA A 185 -0.51 -2.06 2.39
C ALA A 185 -0.27 -0.62 1.89
N VAL A 186 0.82 0.02 2.31
CA VAL A 186 1.13 1.41 1.90
C VAL A 186 1.35 1.52 0.39
N ILE A 187 2.21 0.68 -0.21
CA ILE A 187 2.50 0.78 -1.65
C ILE A 187 1.31 0.39 -2.52
N SER A 188 0.53 -0.63 -2.13
CA SER A 188 -0.68 -1.03 -2.86
C SER A 188 -1.77 0.03 -2.76
N GLY A 189 -1.93 0.66 -1.59
CA GLY A 189 -2.86 1.76 -1.38
C GLY A 189 -2.52 2.97 -2.24
N LEU A 190 -1.25 3.40 -2.23
CA LEU A 190 -0.77 4.49 -3.08
C LEU A 190 -1.00 4.18 -4.57
N ALA A 191 -0.72 2.95 -5.00
CA ALA A 191 -0.94 2.52 -6.37
C ALA A 191 -2.41 2.54 -6.78
N MET A 192 -3.30 2.02 -5.93
CA MET A 192 -4.74 2.11 -6.14
C MET A 192 -5.19 3.57 -6.25
N LEU A 193 -4.72 4.44 -5.35
CA LEU A 193 -5.06 5.86 -5.37
C LEU A 193 -4.62 6.54 -6.67
N ALA A 194 -3.42 6.25 -7.17
CA ALA A 194 -2.96 6.77 -8.46
C ALA A 194 -3.85 6.30 -9.63
N MET A 195 -4.37 5.07 -9.60
CA MET A 195 -5.30 4.59 -10.63
C MET A 195 -6.68 5.26 -10.53
N VAL A 196 -7.24 5.36 -9.32
CA VAL A 196 -8.55 6.01 -9.11
C VAL A 196 -8.47 7.50 -9.44
N GLN A 197 -7.41 8.17 -9.01
CA GLN A 197 -7.21 9.59 -9.29
C GLN A 197 -6.83 9.86 -10.75
N SER A 198 -6.05 9.00 -11.41
CA SER A 198 -5.76 9.16 -12.84
C SER A 198 -7.00 8.99 -13.72
N ILE A 199 -7.96 8.15 -13.32
CA ILE A 199 -9.26 8.06 -13.99
C ILE A 199 -10.09 9.33 -13.76
N ASN A 200 -10.08 9.89 -12.55
CA ASN A 200 -10.74 11.17 -12.28
C ASN A 200 -10.09 12.35 -13.03
N LEU A 201 -8.76 12.35 -13.18
CA LEU A 201 -8.00 13.32 -13.97
C LEU A 201 -8.24 13.14 -15.48
N ALA A 202 -8.26 11.91 -15.98
CA ALA A 202 -8.54 11.62 -17.38
C ALA A 202 -10.01 11.94 -17.75
N GLY A 203 -10.95 11.68 -16.83
CA GLY A 203 -12.35 12.06 -16.96
C GLY A 203 -12.56 13.58 -16.96
N MET A 204 -11.85 14.33 -16.12
CA MET A 204 -11.88 15.80 -16.14
C MET A 204 -11.26 16.40 -17.41
N VAL A 205 -10.21 15.78 -17.97
CA VAL A 205 -9.62 16.25 -19.24
C VAL A 205 -10.51 15.93 -20.44
N MET A 206 -11.29 14.84 -20.40
CA MET A 206 -12.23 14.52 -21.48
C MET A 206 -13.59 15.26 -21.39
N LEU A 207 -14.00 15.70 -20.19
CA LEU A 207 -15.25 16.43 -19.98
C LEU A 207 -15.07 17.95 -19.79
N GLY A 208 -13.83 18.42 -19.59
CA GLY A 208 -13.49 19.84 -19.39
C GLY A 208 -13.05 20.57 -20.65
N GLY A 209 -13.58 20.18 -21.82
CA GLY A 209 -13.41 20.90 -23.08
C GLY A 209 -14.68 21.66 -23.43
N SER A 210 -14.80 22.90 -22.94
CA SER A 210 -15.70 23.92 -23.50
C SER A 210 -14.97 25.25 -23.47
#